data_AF-A0A7V3STU1-F1
#
_entry.id   AF-A0A7V3STU1-F1
#
_cell.length_a   1.000
_cell.length_b   1.000
_cell.length_c   1.000
_cell.angle_alpha   90.00
_cell.angle_beta   90.00
_cell.angle_gamma   90.00
#
_symmetry.space_group_name_H-M   'P 1'
#
loop_
_entity.id
_entity.type
_entity.pdbx_description
1 polymer ?
#
loop_
_entity_poly.entity_id
_entity_poly.type
_entity_poly.pdbx_seq_one_letter_code
_entity_poly.pdbx_strand_id
1 'polypeptide(L)'
;YIMRNFDKDSAGFLCSITTGYKEGITKEIRDAFNRTGISHILSISGTHFGLFSLSVFFVIRTILRFVPYKLLVRITIFLTPLQLSSILCIPFMLLYLCLSGASIPAVRAFIMTSLFLIGLLINRKGSWLSFLVFSAFIIVLWNPENIKSISFQLSFLAVLFIGFALNYSKDYKERNVFSKKIRDTLLITLSATIGTSTLIAYYFNYVSLISPITNLLITPIIGFIVIPLSVFSCFIFLLTGKFMSISLISFVTGFSIQLVKYLSNIPYSALKVPVFPLIIVVLFYFGFVPYLLLKRKKYLLLLPFLPIIVYIIFCIFKKEELSVTFLDVNQCDSAVVELPSRKVIVIDTGRTGYETLSFLRYIGKDNVDALVISHVHPDHSGGALYILRELLVDELWDNGKITYPVELSNIRHRLLEKGDVVEYGSSKIYVLHPYSGFYTMFGNEHDEANNDSLVLKVIYKNNSILFTGDIEEEAQKELLNLGTWLKSDVIKIPHHGAKSSAYEPFFEIVSPKIAVISLGKGNPFGHPHKEMLDIISNSDVYRTDVDGAIKVSITESSIKVKTFREFGFMEAKSLKDELRNVKCLFETW
;
A
#
# COMPACT_ATOMS: atom_id res chain seq x y z
N TYR A 1 -7.48 -18.86 -23.41
CA TYR A 1 -8.77 -18.64 -24.10
C TYR A 1 -9.38 -17.28 -23.73
N ILE A 2 -9.65 -17.01 -22.45
CA ILE A 2 -10.27 -15.75 -21.96
C ILE A 2 -9.56 -14.50 -22.51
N MET A 3 -8.24 -14.41 -22.37
CA MET A 3 -7.41 -13.31 -22.89
C MET A 3 -7.54 -13.02 -24.39
N ARG A 4 -7.97 -13.99 -25.22
CA ARG A 4 -8.11 -13.82 -26.67
C ARG A 4 -9.53 -13.46 -27.12
N ASN A 5 -10.54 -13.66 -26.26
CA ASN A 5 -11.96 -13.60 -26.66
C ASN A 5 -12.77 -12.56 -25.88
N PHE A 6 -12.18 -11.93 -24.87
CA PHE A 6 -12.80 -10.86 -24.08
C PHE A 6 -11.97 -9.59 -24.26
N ASP A 7 -12.59 -8.43 -24.04
CA ASP A 7 -11.87 -7.15 -23.97
C ASP A 7 -10.80 -7.20 -22.87
N LYS A 8 -9.75 -6.40 -23.00
CA LYS A 8 -8.55 -6.47 -22.14
C LYS A 8 -8.87 -6.37 -20.65
N ASP A 9 -9.77 -5.45 -20.29
CA ASP A 9 -10.18 -5.18 -18.91
C ASP A 9 -11.01 -6.34 -18.34
N SER A 10 -12.04 -6.79 -19.07
CA SER A 10 -12.86 -7.94 -18.68
C SER A 10 -12.07 -9.24 -18.64
N ALA A 11 -11.14 -9.44 -19.59
CA ALA A 11 -10.29 -10.63 -19.64
C ALA A 11 -9.38 -10.72 -18.41
N GLY A 12 -8.71 -9.61 -18.07
CA GLY A 12 -7.89 -9.52 -16.87
C GLY A 12 -8.69 -9.79 -15.60
N PHE A 13 -9.87 -9.19 -15.49
CA PHE A 13 -10.78 -9.39 -14.37
C PHE A 13 -11.31 -10.84 -14.27
N LEU A 14 -11.76 -11.43 -15.38
CA LEU A 14 -12.28 -12.80 -15.41
C LEU A 14 -11.20 -13.83 -15.07
N CYS A 15 -9.99 -13.67 -15.60
CA CYS A 15 -8.86 -14.52 -15.24
C CYS A 15 -8.53 -14.42 -13.74
N SER A 16 -8.60 -13.22 -13.15
CA SER A 16 -8.26 -13.05 -11.74
C SER A 16 -9.25 -13.73 -10.79
N ILE A 17 -10.56 -13.70 -11.12
CA ILE A 17 -11.61 -14.31 -10.28
C ILE A 17 -11.82 -15.81 -10.54
N THR A 18 -11.38 -16.33 -11.69
CA THR A 18 -11.54 -17.76 -12.03
C THR A 18 -10.29 -18.57 -11.76
N THR A 19 -9.13 -18.12 -12.27
CA THR A 19 -7.86 -18.86 -12.20
C THR A 19 -6.87 -18.25 -11.22
N GLY A 20 -7.19 -17.09 -10.62
CA GLY A 20 -6.28 -16.38 -9.73
C GLY A 20 -5.17 -15.59 -10.45
N TYR A 21 -5.19 -15.53 -11.78
CA TYR A 21 -4.16 -14.85 -12.57
C TYR A 21 -4.39 -13.33 -12.61
N LYS A 22 -3.49 -12.55 -12.00
CA LYS A 22 -3.67 -11.11 -11.75
C LYS A 22 -2.89 -10.18 -12.69
N GLU A 23 -1.96 -10.69 -13.49
CA GLU A 23 -1.08 -9.86 -14.33
C GLU A 23 -1.85 -9.12 -15.44
N GLY A 24 -3.02 -9.62 -15.84
CA GLY A 24 -3.88 -8.94 -16.81
C GLY A 24 -4.65 -7.72 -16.28
N ILE A 25 -4.59 -7.43 -14.97
CA ILE A 25 -5.31 -6.30 -14.37
C ILE A 25 -4.50 -5.01 -14.59
N THR A 26 -5.06 -4.07 -15.35
CA THR A 26 -4.47 -2.75 -15.57
C THR A 26 -4.43 -1.93 -14.28
N LYS A 27 -3.50 -0.97 -14.18
CA LYS A 27 -3.37 -0.08 -13.02
C LYS A 27 -4.67 0.68 -12.76
N GLU A 28 -5.30 1.20 -13.80
CA GLU A 28 -6.58 1.91 -13.74
C GLU A 28 -7.69 1.07 -13.10
N ILE A 29 -7.85 -0.21 -13.50
CA ILE A 29 -8.84 -1.10 -12.89
C ILE A 29 -8.49 -1.33 -11.42
N ARG A 30 -7.22 -1.62 -11.12
CA ARG A 30 -6.76 -1.87 -9.76
C ARG A 30 -7.09 -0.68 -8.85
N ASP A 31 -6.81 0.54 -9.32
CA ASP A 31 -7.08 1.77 -8.58
C ASP A 31 -8.58 2.04 -8.41
N ALA A 32 -9.40 1.78 -9.44
CA ALA A 32 -10.86 1.91 -9.35
C ALA A 32 -11.46 0.95 -8.30
N PHE A 33 -11.03 -0.31 -8.29
CA PHE A 33 -11.46 -1.33 -7.31
C PHE A 33 -10.93 -1.04 -5.90
N ASN A 34 -9.71 -0.51 -5.78
CA ASN A 34 -9.14 -0.06 -4.51
C ASN A 34 -9.96 1.10 -3.93
N ARG A 35 -10.21 2.15 -4.71
CA ARG A 35 -10.98 3.35 -4.30
C ARG A 35 -12.42 3.04 -3.90
N THR A 36 -13.03 2.04 -4.52
CA THR A 36 -14.40 1.60 -4.20
C THR A 36 -14.45 0.53 -3.11
N GLY A 37 -13.31 0.12 -2.55
CA GLY A 37 -13.24 -0.78 -1.39
C GLY A 37 -13.56 -2.24 -1.70
N ILE A 38 -13.57 -2.60 -2.98
CA ILE A 38 -13.86 -3.95 -3.47
C ILE A 38 -12.63 -4.62 -4.08
N SER A 39 -11.43 -4.17 -3.73
CA SER A 39 -10.16 -4.79 -4.19
C SER A 39 -10.07 -6.29 -3.88
N HIS A 40 -10.71 -6.74 -2.81
CA HIS A 40 -10.83 -8.16 -2.47
C HIS A 40 -11.54 -8.99 -3.56
N ILE A 41 -12.37 -8.36 -4.40
CA ILE A 41 -13.05 -8.98 -5.55
C ILE A 41 -12.08 -9.28 -6.68
N LEU A 42 -10.99 -8.52 -6.83
CA LEU A 42 -9.92 -8.80 -7.82
C LEU A 42 -9.15 -10.08 -7.51
N SER A 43 -9.44 -10.73 -6.38
CA SER A 43 -8.95 -12.05 -6.00
C SER A 43 -10.11 -12.98 -5.67
N ILE A 44 -9.87 -14.29 -5.66
CA ILE A 44 -10.89 -15.24 -5.17
C ILE A 44 -11.15 -14.99 -3.68
N SER A 45 -12.30 -14.38 -3.38
CA SER A 45 -12.77 -14.13 -2.03
C SER A 45 -13.52 -15.34 -1.47
N GLY A 46 -13.56 -15.47 -0.15
CA GLY A 46 -14.36 -16.52 0.47
C GLY A 46 -15.88 -16.34 0.26
N THR A 47 -16.34 -15.10 0.03
CA THR A 47 -17.74 -14.79 -0.29
C THR A 47 -18.10 -15.32 -1.67
N HIS A 48 -17.24 -15.10 -2.66
CA HIS A 48 -17.35 -15.68 -4.01
C HIS A 48 -17.43 -17.19 -3.97
N PHE A 49 -16.52 -17.81 -3.20
CA PHE A 49 -16.48 -19.26 -3.04
C PHE A 49 -17.76 -19.80 -2.37
N GLY A 50 -18.26 -19.11 -1.33
CA GLY A 50 -19.52 -19.47 -0.66
C GLY A 50 -20.75 -19.32 -1.57
N LEU A 51 -20.84 -18.24 -2.33
CA LEU A 51 -21.94 -18.00 -3.28
C LEU A 51 -21.93 -19.01 -4.44
N PHE A 52 -20.74 -19.36 -4.94
CA PHE A 52 -20.59 -20.44 -5.91
C PHE A 52 -21.06 -21.78 -5.33
N SER A 53 -20.67 -22.12 -4.10
CA SER A 53 -21.14 -23.33 -3.43
C SER A 53 -22.66 -23.39 -3.28
N LEU A 54 -23.29 -22.28 -2.90
CA LEU A 54 -24.75 -22.18 -2.82
C LEU A 54 -25.41 -22.38 -4.19
N SER A 55 -24.83 -21.81 -5.23
CA SER A 55 -25.32 -21.93 -6.62
C SER A 55 -25.24 -23.38 -7.10
N VAL A 56 -24.08 -24.04 -6.92
CA VAL A 56 -23.87 -25.46 -7.25
C VAL A 56 -24.82 -26.35 -6.46
N PHE A 57 -24.94 -26.12 -5.14
CA PHE A 57 -25.85 -26.87 -4.28
C PHE A 57 -27.31 -26.75 -4.75
N PHE A 58 -27.76 -25.55 -5.11
CA PHE A 58 -29.13 -25.31 -5.59
C PHE A 58 -29.37 -25.96 -6.96
N VAL A 59 -28.41 -25.89 -7.88
CA VAL A 59 -28.49 -26.53 -9.19
C VAL A 59 -28.58 -28.05 -9.04
N ILE A 60 -27.67 -28.66 -8.28
CA ILE A 60 -27.70 -30.11 -8.01
C ILE A 60 -29.03 -30.51 -7.37
N ARG A 61 -29.48 -29.77 -6.35
CA ARG A 61 -30.74 -30.04 -5.68
C ARG A 61 -31.94 -29.95 -6.64
N THR A 62 -31.91 -29.02 -7.58
CA THR A 62 -32.97 -28.83 -8.57
C THR A 62 -32.96 -29.96 -9.60
N ILE A 63 -31.79 -30.33 -10.13
CA ILE A 63 -31.62 -31.48 -11.03
C ILE A 63 -32.14 -32.76 -10.38
N LEU A 64 -31.82 -32.98 -9.10
CA LEU A 64 -32.29 -34.14 -8.35
C LEU A 64 -33.82 -34.23 -8.27
N ARG A 65 -34.58 -33.11 -8.37
CA ARG A 65 -36.05 -33.14 -8.42
C ARG A 65 -36.60 -33.71 -9.72
N PHE A 66 -35.82 -33.68 -10.80
CA PHE A 66 -36.21 -34.20 -12.12
C PHE A 66 -35.76 -35.64 -12.35
N VAL A 67 -35.00 -36.23 -11.41
CA VAL A 67 -34.55 -37.63 -11.49
C VAL A 67 -35.78 -38.56 -11.37
N PRO A 68 -35.88 -39.63 -12.20
CA PRO A 68 -37.03 -40.52 -12.19
C PRO A 68 -37.36 -41.05 -10.79
N TYR A 69 -38.64 -41.00 -10.42
CA TYR A 69 -39.14 -41.36 -9.09
C TYR A 69 -38.59 -42.71 -8.58
N LYS A 70 -38.52 -43.74 -9.44
CA LYS A 70 -37.99 -45.06 -9.09
C LYS A 70 -36.52 -45.05 -8.64
N LEU A 71 -35.68 -44.24 -9.29
CA LEU A 71 -34.26 -44.11 -8.94
C LEU A 71 -34.09 -43.26 -7.69
N LEU A 72 -34.88 -42.19 -7.57
CA LEU A 72 -34.87 -41.29 -6.43
C LEU A 72 -35.27 -42.03 -5.15
N VAL A 73 -36.35 -42.84 -5.19
CA VAL A 73 -36.81 -43.68 -4.07
C VAL A 73 -35.71 -44.63 -3.59
N ARG A 74 -35.01 -45.34 -4.49
CA ARG A 74 -33.92 -46.25 -4.12
C ARG A 74 -32.77 -45.54 -3.40
N ILE A 75 -32.39 -44.34 -3.85
CA ILE A 75 -31.31 -43.57 -3.25
C ILE A 75 -31.74 -42.97 -1.90
N THR A 76 -33.00 -42.52 -1.81
CA THR A 76 -33.54 -41.89 -0.58
C THR A 76 -33.77 -42.84 0.59
N ILE A 77 -33.66 -44.16 0.37
CA ILE A 77 -33.64 -45.14 1.46
C ILE A 77 -32.44 -44.91 2.40
N PHE A 78 -31.31 -44.43 1.86
CA PHE A 78 -30.07 -44.23 2.63
C PHE A 78 -29.70 -42.76 2.83
N LEU A 79 -30.03 -41.88 1.88
CA LEU A 79 -29.63 -40.47 1.91
C LEU A 79 -30.76 -39.56 1.46
N THR A 80 -31.10 -38.55 2.27
CA THR A 80 -32.07 -37.52 1.85
C THR A 80 -31.54 -36.73 0.64
N PRO A 81 -32.40 -36.12 -0.19
CA PRO A 81 -31.96 -35.29 -1.31
C PRO A 81 -31.05 -34.13 -0.89
N LEU A 82 -31.20 -33.65 0.36
CA LEU A 82 -30.33 -32.65 0.97
C LEU A 82 -28.91 -33.20 1.17
N GLN A 83 -28.80 -34.41 1.74
CA GLN A 83 -27.52 -35.07 1.99
C GLN A 83 -26.81 -35.45 0.69
N LEU A 84 -27.55 -35.96 -0.30
CA LEU A 84 -26.99 -36.25 -1.61
C LEU A 84 -26.46 -34.99 -2.31
N SER A 85 -27.21 -33.88 -2.24
CA SER A 85 -26.75 -32.59 -2.78
C SER A 85 -25.47 -32.10 -2.09
N SER A 86 -25.35 -32.30 -0.78
CA SER A 86 -24.15 -31.95 -0.01
C SER A 86 -22.92 -32.75 -0.46
N ILE A 87 -23.06 -34.07 -0.65
CA ILE A 87 -21.96 -34.93 -1.11
C ILE A 87 -21.51 -34.52 -2.52
N LEU A 88 -22.46 -34.34 -3.44
CA LEU A 88 -22.16 -34.00 -4.82
C LEU A 88 -21.58 -32.60 -4.97
N CYS A 89 -21.83 -31.68 -4.04
CA CYS A 89 -21.28 -30.32 -4.08
C CYS A 89 -19.77 -30.29 -3.80
N ILE A 90 -19.26 -31.13 -2.88
CA ILE A 90 -17.85 -31.11 -2.43
C ILE A 90 -16.85 -31.28 -3.60
N PRO A 91 -17.01 -32.24 -4.53
CA PRO A 91 -16.12 -32.36 -5.69
C PRO A 91 -16.04 -31.10 -6.56
N PHE A 92 -17.16 -30.42 -6.82
CA PHE A 92 -17.15 -29.16 -7.58
C PHE A 92 -16.42 -28.05 -6.82
N MET A 93 -16.57 -28.00 -5.50
CA MET A 93 -15.85 -27.04 -4.66
C MET A 93 -14.35 -27.32 -4.64
N LEU A 94 -13.95 -28.58 -4.60
CA LEU A 94 -12.54 -28.98 -4.68
C LEU A 94 -11.96 -28.62 -6.05
N LEU A 95 -12.67 -28.92 -7.14
CA LEU A 95 -12.25 -28.54 -8.49
C LEU A 95 -12.08 -27.02 -8.63
N TYR A 96 -13.01 -26.24 -8.09
CA TYR A 96 -12.88 -24.78 -8.09
C TYR A 96 -11.70 -24.30 -7.23
N LEU A 97 -11.46 -24.94 -6.08
CA LEU A 97 -10.29 -24.62 -5.25
C LEU A 97 -8.98 -24.84 -6.03
N CYS A 98 -8.85 -25.98 -6.73
CA CYS A 98 -7.71 -26.28 -7.58
C CYS A 98 -7.57 -25.29 -8.74
N LEU A 99 -8.67 -24.93 -9.39
CA LEU A 99 -8.68 -23.94 -10.47
C LEU A 99 -8.21 -22.56 -9.99
N SER A 100 -8.65 -22.16 -8.79
CA SER A 100 -8.43 -20.85 -8.21
C SER A 100 -7.01 -20.60 -7.69
N GLY A 101 -6.12 -21.61 -7.75
CA GLY A 101 -4.77 -21.52 -7.21
C GLY A 101 -4.69 -21.58 -5.68
N ALA A 102 -5.73 -22.12 -5.02
CA ALA A 102 -5.78 -22.36 -3.57
C ALA A 102 -5.41 -21.15 -2.69
N SER A 103 -5.93 -19.95 -3.02
CA SER A 103 -5.74 -18.76 -2.19
C SER A 103 -6.26 -18.98 -0.76
N ILE A 104 -5.62 -18.35 0.24
CA ILE A 104 -5.99 -18.52 1.67
C ILE A 104 -7.50 -18.28 1.93
N PRO A 105 -8.14 -17.22 1.38
CA PRO A 105 -9.58 -17.03 1.56
C PRO A 105 -10.43 -18.15 0.93
N ALA A 106 -9.99 -18.73 -0.19
CA ALA A 106 -10.66 -19.85 -0.85
C ALA A 106 -10.52 -21.15 -0.06
N VAL A 107 -9.31 -21.46 0.45
CA VAL A 107 -9.06 -22.63 1.31
C VAL A 107 -9.91 -22.55 2.57
N ARG A 108 -9.94 -21.38 3.24
CA ARG A 108 -10.81 -21.15 4.41
C ARG A 108 -12.28 -21.40 4.06
N ALA A 109 -12.76 -20.82 2.97
CA ALA A 109 -14.15 -20.99 2.54
C ALA A 109 -14.47 -22.46 2.18
N PHE A 110 -13.55 -23.18 1.55
CA PHE A 110 -13.67 -24.61 1.28
C PHE A 110 -13.81 -25.43 2.56
N ILE A 111 -12.95 -25.21 3.55
CA ILE A 111 -13.01 -25.91 4.84
C ILE A 111 -14.33 -25.61 5.54
N MET A 112 -14.71 -24.33 5.67
CA MET A 112 -15.94 -23.94 6.35
C MET A 112 -17.19 -24.48 5.66
N THR A 113 -17.26 -24.41 4.33
CA THR A 113 -18.36 -24.96 3.53
C THR A 113 -18.41 -26.48 3.65
N SER A 114 -17.28 -27.16 3.58
CA SER A 114 -17.23 -28.63 3.72
C SER A 114 -17.72 -29.07 5.11
N LEU A 115 -17.29 -28.40 6.17
CA LEU A 115 -17.78 -28.65 7.54
C LEU A 115 -19.28 -28.38 7.67
N PHE A 116 -19.79 -27.33 7.04
CA PHE A 116 -21.22 -27.06 7.00
C PHE A 116 -22.00 -28.17 6.27
N LEU A 117 -21.53 -28.59 5.10
CA LEU A 117 -22.14 -29.68 4.32
C LEU A 117 -22.09 -31.01 5.06
N ILE A 118 -20.96 -31.35 5.71
CA ILE A 118 -20.84 -32.52 6.58
C ILE A 118 -21.80 -32.41 7.77
N GLY A 119 -21.96 -31.22 8.36
CA GLY A 119 -22.96 -30.95 9.39
C GLY A 119 -24.39 -31.30 8.95
N LEU A 120 -24.75 -30.99 7.70
CA LEU A 120 -26.02 -31.43 7.10
C LEU A 120 -26.10 -32.95 6.93
N LEU A 121 -24.97 -33.64 6.63
CA LEU A 121 -24.93 -35.10 6.53
C LEU A 121 -25.24 -35.78 7.86
N ILE A 122 -24.61 -35.32 8.94
CA ILE A 122 -24.78 -35.89 10.29
C ILE A 122 -25.94 -35.25 11.07
N ASN A 123 -26.73 -34.40 10.40
CA ASN A 123 -27.88 -33.69 10.97
C ASN A 123 -27.56 -32.88 12.24
N ARG A 124 -26.37 -32.26 12.28
CA ARG A 124 -25.92 -31.39 13.38
C ARG A 124 -25.91 -29.93 12.95
N LYS A 125 -26.39 -29.06 13.86
CA LYS A 125 -26.26 -27.61 13.70
C LYS A 125 -24.80 -27.21 13.87
N GLY A 126 -24.19 -26.72 12.80
CA GLY A 126 -22.83 -26.19 12.82
C GLY A 126 -22.73 -24.85 13.59
N SER A 127 -21.60 -24.63 14.24
CA SER A 127 -21.23 -23.32 14.80
C SER A 127 -20.25 -22.63 13.85
N TRP A 128 -20.63 -21.45 13.34
CA TRP A 128 -19.79 -20.69 12.41
C TRP A 128 -18.42 -20.34 13.03
N LEU A 129 -18.39 -20.10 14.34
CA LEU A 129 -17.15 -19.76 15.05
C LEU A 129 -16.24 -20.99 15.17
N SER A 130 -16.78 -22.17 15.45
CA SER A 130 -16.01 -23.41 15.49
C SER A 130 -15.43 -23.75 14.11
N PHE A 131 -16.20 -23.53 13.04
CA PHE A 131 -15.71 -23.72 11.68
C PHE A 131 -14.59 -22.73 11.32
N LEU A 132 -14.73 -21.47 11.75
CA LEU A 132 -13.70 -20.45 11.54
C LEU A 132 -12.41 -20.81 12.27
N VAL A 133 -12.47 -21.13 13.57
CA VAL A 133 -11.29 -21.51 14.37
C VAL A 133 -10.63 -22.79 13.83
N PHE A 134 -11.42 -23.79 13.46
CA PHE A 134 -10.88 -25.01 12.85
C PHE A 134 -10.19 -24.73 11.51
N SER A 135 -10.78 -23.88 10.66
CA SER A 135 -10.13 -23.49 9.40
C SER A 135 -8.83 -22.71 9.64
N ALA A 136 -8.76 -21.85 10.66
CA ALA A 136 -7.53 -21.16 11.05
C ALA A 136 -6.46 -22.17 11.48
N PHE A 137 -6.84 -23.13 12.33
CA PHE A 137 -5.94 -24.17 12.82
C PHE A 137 -5.33 -24.98 11.67
N ILE A 138 -6.14 -25.46 10.72
CA ILE A 138 -5.63 -26.23 9.56
C ILE A 138 -4.69 -25.40 8.68
N ILE A 139 -5.03 -24.14 8.41
CA ILE A 139 -4.20 -23.26 7.55
C ILE A 139 -2.86 -22.92 8.21
N VAL A 140 -2.86 -22.67 9.52
CA VAL A 140 -1.64 -22.38 10.29
C VAL A 140 -0.80 -23.64 10.47
N LEU A 141 -1.43 -24.81 10.68
CA LEU A 141 -0.73 -26.09 10.77
C LEU A 141 -0.01 -26.43 9.45
N TRP A 142 -0.61 -26.07 8.30
CA TRP A 142 0.00 -26.27 6.99
C TRP A 142 1.21 -25.34 6.76
N ASN A 143 1.05 -24.04 7.04
CA ASN A 143 2.15 -23.09 7.01
C ASN A 143 1.92 -21.98 8.06
N PRO A 144 2.75 -21.92 9.12
CA PRO A 144 2.64 -20.92 10.17
C PRO A 144 2.75 -19.48 9.68
N GLU A 145 3.49 -19.22 8.60
CA GLU A 145 3.67 -17.88 8.05
C GLU A 145 2.37 -17.27 7.52
N ASN A 146 1.37 -18.10 7.19
CA ASN A 146 0.06 -17.64 6.71
C ASN A 146 -0.60 -16.65 7.67
N ILE A 147 -0.35 -16.74 8.97
CA ILE A 147 -0.91 -15.81 9.97
C ILE A 147 -0.47 -14.36 9.76
N LYS A 148 0.74 -14.17 9.20
CA LYS A 148 1.30 -12.85 8.89
C LYS A 148 0.77 -12.30 7.57
N SER A 149 0.16 -13.14 6.73
CA SER A 149 -0.34 -12.71 5.44
C SER A 149 -1.59 -11.81 5.58
N ILE A 150 -1.62 -10.73 4.80
CA ILE A 150 -2.76 -9.80 4.74
C ILE A 150 -4.05 -10.53 4.33
N SER A 151 -3.94 -11.50 3.41
CA SER A 151 -5.09 -12.29 2.93
C SER A 151 -5.72 -13.13 4.03
N PHE A 152 -4.92 -13.72 4.93
CA PHE A 152 -5.41 -14.40 6.11
C PHE A 152 -6.09 -13.40 7.05
N GLN A 153 -5.39 -12.36 7.47
CA GLN A 153 -5.87 -11.37 8.44
C GLN A 153 -7.22 -10.78 8.03
N LEU A 154 -7.31 -10.23 6.81
CA LEU A 154 -8.54 -9.61 6.31
C LEU A 154 -9.68 -10.63 6.17
N SER A 155 -9.41 -11.84 5.65
CA SER A 155 -10.47 -12.82 5.42
C SER A 155 -11.07 -13.37 6.72
N PHE A 156 -10.24 -13.60 7.75
CA PHE A 156 -10.71 -14.11 9.03
C PHE A 156 -11.43 -13.02 9.84
N LEU A 157 -10.92 -11.79 9.84
CA LEU A 157 -11.59 -10.66 10.51
C LEU A 157 -12.93 -10.31 9.87
N ALA A 158 -13.03 -10.30 8.54
CA ALA A 158 -14.30 -10.07 7.86
C ALA A 158 -15.38 -11.06 8.33
N VAL A 159 -15.06 -12.37 8.37
CA VAL A 159 -16.03 -13.39 8.78
C VAL A 159 -16.31 -13.37 10.28
N LEU A 160 -15.32 -13.02 11.11
CA LEU A 160 -15.52 -12.83 12.54
C LEU A 160 -16.54 -11.72 12.82
N PHE A 161 -16.37 -10.55 12.20
CA PHE A 161 -17.27 -9.40 12.37
C PHE A 161 -18.66 -9.66 11.77
N ILE A 162 -18.72 -10.29 10.58
CA ILE A 162 -20.01 -10.72 9.99
C ILE A 162 -20.75 -11.68 10.93
N GLY A 163 -20.04 -12.68 11.48
CA GLY A 163 -20.63 -13.67 12.38
C GLY A 163 -21.19 -13.05 13.67
N PHE A 164 -20.46 -12.10 14.27
CA PHE A 164 -20.94 -11.36 15.43
C PHE A 164 -22.15 -10.47 15.11
N ALA A 165 -22.15 -9.78 13.97
CA ALA A 165 -23.27 -8.95 13.54
C ALA A 165 -24.54 -9.76 13.29
N LEU A 166 -24.41 -10.95 12.68
CA LEU A 166 -25.53 -11.87 12.46
C LEU A 166 -26.09 -12.43 13.76
N ASN A 167 -25.24 -12.72 14.75
CA ASN A 167 -25.69 -13.13 16.07
C ASN A 167 -26.47 -12.00 16.76
N TYR A 168 -26.04 -10.75 16.61
CA TYR A 168 -26.75 -9.58 17.14
C TYR A 168 -28.12 -9.36 16.47
N SER A 169 -28.21 -9.50 15.14
CA SER A 169 -29.47 -9.33 14.41
C SER A 169 -30.58 -10.30 14.87
N LYS A 170 -30.21 -11.52 15.29
CA LYS A 170 -31.17 -12.52 15.81
C LYS A 170 -31.90 -12.07 17.07
N ASP A 171 -31.29 -11.19 17.86
CA ASP A 171 -31.87 -10.69 19.11
C ASP A 171 -32.96 -9.61 18.85
N TYR A 172 -33.04 -9.07 17.63
CA TYR A 172 -34.01 -8.04 17.27
C TYR A 172 -35.25 -8.62 16.55
N LYS A 173 -36.42 -8.52 17.18
CA LYS A 173 -37.70 -8.96 16.61
C LYS A 173 -38.29 -7.89 15.69
N GLU A 174 -37.87 -7.89 14.44
CA GLU A 174 -38.47 -7.07 13.40
C GLU A 174 -39.61 -7.83 12.71
N ARG A 175 -40.80 -7.21 12.65
CA ARG A 175 -42.02 -7.85 12.12
C ARG A 175 -42.07 -7.86 10.59
N ASN A 176 -41.48 -6.87 9.93
CA ASN A 176 -41.46 -6.78 8.48
C ASN A 176 -40.23 -7.53 7.90
N VAL A 177 -40.50 -8.54 7.08
CA VAL A 177 -39.48 -9.39 6.45
C VAL A 177 -38.58 -8.59 5.50
N PHE A 178 -39.13 -7.60 4.81
CA PHE A 178 -38.38 -6.80 3.83
C PHE A 178 -37.38 -5.87 4.52
N SER A 179 -37.82 -5.13 5.53
CA SER A 179 -36.94 -4.24 6.30
C SER A 179 -35.85 -5.02 7.04
N LYS A 180 -36.20 -6.19 7.58
CA LYS A 180 -35.24 -7.12 8.19
C LYS A 180 -34.13 -7.53 7.20
N LYS A 181 -34.49 -7.91 5.96
CA LYS A 181 -33.50 -8.31 4.94
C LYS A 181 -32.56 -7.16 4.57
N ILE A 182 -33.08 -5.95 4.38
CA ILE A 182 -32.26 -4.77 4.06
C ILE A 182 -31.31 -4.48 5.23
N ARG A 183 -31.83 -4.43 6.45
CA ARG A 183 -31.03 -4.20 7.65
C ARG A 183 -29.93 -5.24 7.81
N ASP A 184 -30.26 -6.53 7.67
CA ASP A 184 -29.27 -7.61 7.82
C ASP A 184 -28.17 -7.52 6.76
N THR A 185 -28.52 -7.18 5.52
CA THR A 185 -27.55 -6.99 4.44
C THR A 185 -26.62 -5.80 4.70
N LEU A 186 -27.18 -4.67 5.16
CA LEU A 186 -26.41 -3.50 5.58
C LEU A 186 -25.51 -3.80 6.78
N LEU A 187 -26.02 -4.51 7.79
CA LEU A 187 -25.24 -4.90 8.98
C LEU A 187 -24.07 -5.81 8.61
N ILE A 188 -24.26 -6.80 7.75
CA ILE A 188 -23.19 -7.68 7.26
C ILE A 188 -22.10 -6.83 6.57
N THR A 189 -22.52 -5.95 5.66
CA THR A 189 -21.59 -5.15 4.85
C THR A 189 -20.82 -4.14 5.70
N LEU A 190 -21.51 -3.41 6.59
CA LEU A 190 -20.88 -2.46 7.51
C LEU A 190 -19.95 -3.16 8.49
N SER A 191 -20.35 -4.32 9.01
CA SER A 191 -19.54 -5.05 9.99
C SER A 191 -18.28 -5.63 9.36
N ALA A 192 -18.37 -6.18 8.15
CA ALA A 192 -17.19 -6.58 7.37
C ALA A 192 -16.26 -5.40 7.09
N THR A 193 -16.84 -4.25 6.73
CA THR A 193 -16.09 -3.01 6.45
C THR A 193 -15.36 -2.53 7.70
N ILE A 194 -16.05 -2.35 8.84
CA ILE A 194 -15.44 -1.92 10.11
C ILE A 194 -14.38 -2.91 10.59
N GLY A 195 -14.65 -4.21 10.47
CA GLY A 195 -13.73 -5.26 10.90
C GLY A 195 -12.45 -5.36 10.08
N THR A 196 -12.44 -4.83 8.86
CA THR A 196 -11.28 -4.87 7.97
C THR A 196 -10.65 -3.50 7.72
N SER A 197 -11.40 -2.41 7.93
CA SER A 197 -11.00 -1.05 7.56
C SER A 197 -9.71 -0.61 8.24
N THR A 198 -9.50 -0.95 9.51
CA THR A 198 -8.30 -0.52 10.24
C THR A 198 -7.04 -1.19 9.70
N LEU A 199 -7.11 -2.47 9.29
CA LEU A 199 -5.97 -3.12 8.61
C LEU A 199 -5.79 -2.63 7.18
N ILE A 200 -6.89 -2.37 6.45
CA ILE A 200 -6.79 -1.81 5.11
C ILE A 200 -6.13 -0.43 5.16
N ALA A 201 -6.53 0.42 6.11
CA ALA A 201 -5.92 1.72 6.33
C ALA A 201 -4.43 1.61 6.66
N TYR A 202 -4.05 0.64 7.51
CA TYR A 202 -2.66 0.43 7.91
C TYR A 202 -1.76 -0.05 6.75
N TYR A 203 -2.21 -1.03 5.96
CA TYR A 203 -1.38 -1.61 4.89
C TYR A 203 -1.46 -0.87 3.56
N PHE A 204 -2.58 -0.20 3.28
CA PHE A 204 -2.83 0.40 1.97
C PHE A 204 -3.01 1.93 2.02
N ASN A 205 -2.95 2.57 3.19
CA ASN A 205 -3.04 4.02 3.35
C ASN A 205 -4.32 4.65 2.77
N TYR A 206 -5.43 3.91 2.74
CA TYR A 206 -6.74 4.45 2.37
C TYR A 206 -7.90 3.73 3.06
N VAL A 207 -9.03 4.41 3.15
CA VAL A 207 -10.32 3.86 3.58
C VAL A 207 -11.38 4.27 2.57
N SER A 208 -12.05 3.27 1.97
CA SER A 208 -13.14 3.53 1.03
C SER A 208 -14.46 3.77 1.78
N LEU A 209 -15.02 4.97 1.63
CA LEU A 209 -16.30 5.34 2.22
C LEU A 209 -17.49 4.75 1.45
N ILE A 210 -17.33 4.58 0.13
CA ILE A 210 -18.36 4.02 -0.75
C ILE A 210 -18.38 2.49 -0.75
N SER A 211 -17.45 1.85 -0.04
CA SER A 211 -17.34 0.39 0.05
C SER A 211 -18.67 -0.30 0.41
N PRO A 212 -19.49 0.17 1.37
CA PRO A 212 -20.73 -0.52 1.70
C PRO A 212 -21.74 -0.50 0.55
N ILE A 213 -21.84 0.62 -0.17
CA ILE A 213 -22.75 0.76 -1.32
C ILE A 213 -22.23 -0.10 -2.47
N THR A 214 -20.93 -0.04 -2.75
CA THR A 214 -20.32 -0.81 -3.84
C THR A 214 -20.45 -2.31 -3.59
N ASN A 215 -20.17 -2.79 -2.37
CA ASN A 215 -20.36 -4.19 -2.01
C ASN A 215 -21.81 -4.66 -2.13
N LEU A 216 -22.78 -3.80 -1.82
CA LEU A 216 -24.21 -4.13 -1.95
C LEU A 216 -24.62 -4.33 -3.41
N LEU A 217 -24.06 -3.54 -4.33
CA LEU A 217 -24.40 -3.56 -5.76
C LEU A 217 -23.59 -4.61 -6.53
N ILE A 218 -22.27 -4.60 -6.36
CA ILE A 218 -21.32 -5.32 -7.22
C ILE A 218 -21.12 -6.77 -6.77
N THR A 219 -21.00 -7.02 -5.47
CA THR A 219 -20.69 -8.36 -4.94
C THR A 219 -21.77 -9.40 -5.29
N PRO A 220 -23.08 -9.12 -5.24
CA PRO A 220 -24.10 -10.07 -5.68
C PRO A 220 -24.05 -10.37 -7.18
N ILE A 221 -23.83 -9.35 -8.03
CA ILE A 221 -23.73 -9.52 -9.48
C ILE A 221 -22.55 -10.45 -9.81
N ILE A 222 -21.39 -10.18 -9.24
CA ILE A 222 -20.19 -10.98 -9.49
C ILE A 222 -20.33 -12.38 -8.90
N GLY A 223 -20.84 -12.48 -7.67
CA GLY A 223 -20.97 -13.74 -6.94
C GLY A 223 -22.03 -14.70 -7.45
N PHE A 224 -23.21 -14.20 -7.88
CA PHE A 224 -24.31 -15.06 -8.36
C PHE A 224 -24.35 -15.22 -9.87
N ILE A 225 -23.80 -14.28 -10.65
CA ILE A 225 -23.88 -14.31 -12.11
C ILE A 225 -22.51 -14.58 -12.71
N VAL A 226 -21.53 -13.69 -12.50
CA VAL A 226 -20.25 -13.74 -13.23
C VAL A 226 -19.47 -15.00 -12.86
N ILE A 227 -19.27 -15.29 -11.58
CA ILE A 227 -18.44 -16.42 -11.13
C ILE A 227 -19.07 -17.76 -11.51
N PRO A 228 -20.34 -18.06 -11.20
CA PRO A 228 -20.93 -19.34 -11.58
C PRO A 228 -20.90 -19.57 -13.09
N LEU A 229 -21.24 -18.57 -13.90
CA LEU A 229 -21.20 -18.69 -15.35
C LEU A 229 -19.78 -18.88 -15.88
N SER A 230 -18.81 -18.13 -15.35
CA SER A 230 -17.42 -18.19 -15.82
C SER A 230 -16.75 -19.50 -15.43
N VAL A 231 -16.91 -19.93 -14.17
CA VAL A 231 -16.35 -21.20 -13.67
C VAL A 231 -17.01 -22.39 -14.38
N PHE A 232 -18.34 -22.38 -14.57
CA PHE A 232 -19.02 -23.41 -15.34
C PHE A 232 -18.54 -23.43 -16.80
N SER A 233 -18.37 -22.28 -17.44
CA SER A 233 -17.85 -22.18 -18.80
C SER A 233 -16.41 -22.68 -18.91
N CYS A 234 -15.56 -22.44 -17.89
CA CYS A 234 -14.23 -23.04 -17.80
C CYS A 234 -14.30 -24.58 -17.72
N PHE A 235 -15.21 -25.15 -16.93
CA PHE A 235 -15.38 -26.60 -16.86
C PHE A 235 -15.85 -27.19 -18.20
N ILE A 236 -16.85 -26.58 -18.85
CA ILE A 236 -17.30 -27.02 -20.18
C ILE A 236 -16.18 -26.88 -21.21
N PHE A 237 -15.37 -25.82 -21.13
CA PHE A 237 -14.22 -25.64 -22.01
C PHE A 237 -13.17 -26.74 -21.83
N LEU A 238 -12.87 -27.14 -20.59
CA LEU A 238 -11.94 -28.25 -20.33
C LEU A 238 -12.46 -29.59 -20.88
N LEU A 239 -13.77 -29.80 -20.92
CA LEU A 239 -14.38 -31.04 -21.42
C LEU A 239 -14.59 -31.04 -22.94
N THR A 240 -14.91 -29.89 -23.54
CA THR A 240 -15.43 -29.81 -24.92
C THR A 240 -14.63 -28.90 -25.84
N GLY A 241 -13.70 -28.10 -25.31
CA GLY A 241 -13.01 -27.04 -26.02
C GLY A 241 -13.87 -25.80 -26.32
N LYS A 242 -15.14 -25.78 -25.93
CA LYS A 242 -16.06 -24.65 -26.17
C LYS A 242 -16.33 -23.85 -24.90
N PHE A 243 -16.27 -22.53 -24.99
CA PHE A 243 -16.59 -21.62 -23.88
C PHE A 243 -18.02 -21.07 -24.06
N MET A 244 -18.90 -21.33 -23.09
CA MET A 244 -20.30 -20.92 -23.18
C MET A 244 -20.52 -19.46 -22.75
N SER A 245 -21.65 -18.88 -23.18
CA SER A 245 -22.18 -17.61 -22.65
C SER A 245 -21.23 -16.39 -22.72
N ILE A 246 -20.33 -16.34 -23.70
CA ILE A 246 -19.33 -15.28 -23.85
C ILE A 246 -19.97 -13.89 -23.85
N SER A 247 -21.03 -13.69 -24.65
CA SER A 247 -21.72 -12.40 -24.77
C SER A 247 -22.31 -11.92 -23.44
N LEU A 248 -22.98 -12.82 -22.71
CA LEU A 248 -23.57 -12.51 -21.41
C LEU A 248 -22.49 -12.20 -20.37
N ILE A 249 -21.42 -13.01 -20.30
CA ILE A 249 -20.32 -12.81 -19.36
C ILE A 249 -19.63 -11.47 -19.67
N SER A 250 -19.33 -11.19 -20.95
CA SER A 250 -18.71 -9.93 -21.36
C SER A 250 -19.58 -8.72 -21.04
N PHE A 251 -20.90 -8.79 -21.31
CA PHE A 251 -21.82 -7.71 -20.98
C PHE A 251 -21.86 -7.42 -19.47
N VAL A 252 -22.06 -8.45 -18.64
CA VAL A 252 -22.19 -8.27 -17.17
C VAL A 252 -20.87 -7.82 -16.55
N THR A 253 -19.74 -8.36 -17.01
CA THR A 253 -18.42 -7.95 -16.54
C THR A 253 -18.09 -6.51 -16.96
N GLY A 254 -18.30 -6.17 -18.23
CA GLY A 254 -18.11 -4.81 -18.74
C GLY A 254 -18.97 -3.79 -18.01
N PHE A 255 -20.26 -4.10 -17.79
CA PHE A 255 -21.16 -3.26 -16.99
C PHE A 255 -20.66 -3.09 -15.55
N SER A 256 -20.21 -4.18 -14.92
CA SER A 256 -19.67 -4.14 -13.55
C SER A 256 -18.42 -3.26 -13.46
N ILE A 257 -17.47 -3.40 -14.40
CA ILE A 257 -16.25 -2.59 -14.45
C ILE A 257 -16.58 -1.12 -14.68
N GLN A 258 -17.49 -0.81 -15.61
CA GLN A 258 -17.89 0.57 -15.89
C GLN A 258 -18.58 1.21 -14.69
N LEU A 259 -19.45 0.48 -13.99
CA LEU A 259 -20.09 0.95 -12.76
C LEU A 259 -19.06 1.21 -11.66
N VAL A 260 -18.05 0.34 -11.51
CA VAL A 260 -16.95 0.55 -10.55
C VAL A 260 -16.13 1.80 -10.90
N LYS A 261 -15.78 1.99 -12.18
CA LYS A 261 -15.08 3.20 -12.67
C LYS A 261 -15.91 4.47 -12.40
N TYR A 262 -17.22 4.40 -12.58
CA TYR A 262 -18.11 5.52 -12.25
C TYR A 262 -18.11 5.82 -10.75
N LEU A 263 -18.27 4.80 -9.90
CA LEU A 263 -18.28 4.96 -8.44
C LEU A 263 -16.92 5.41 -7.89
N SER A 264 -15.80 5.04 -8.52
CA SER A 264 -14.46 5.47 -8.10
C SER A 264 -14.17 6.95 -8.36
N ASN A 265 -14.89 7.57 -9.29
CA ASN A 265 -14.73 8.98 -9.65
C ASN A 265 -15.58 9.92 -8.79
N ILE A 266 -16.43 9.37 -7.91
CA ILE A 266 -17.19 10.18 -6.95
C ILE A 266 -16.20 10.86 -5.99
N PRO A 267 -16.31 12.18 -5.76
CA PRO A 267 -15.48 12.89 -4.78
C PRO A 267 -15.53 12.20 -3.42
N TYR A 268 -14.37 12.03 -2.78
CA TYR A 268 -14.23 11.36 -1.48
C TYR A 268 -14.67 9.88 -1.44
N SER A 269 -14.73 9.19 -2.59
CA SER A 269 -15.00 7.74 -2.64
C SER A 269 -14.06 6.93 -1.74
N ALA A 270 -12.80 7.36 -1.66
CA ALA A 270 -11.81 6.91 -0.71
C ALA A 270 -11.12 8.10 -0.05
N LEU A 271 -10.95 8.01 1.26
CA LEU A 271 -10.08 8.89 2.02
C LEU A 271 -8.70 8.24 2.09
N LYS A 272 -7.66 8.97 1.73
CA LYS A 272 -6.30 8.55 2.01
C LYS A 272 -6.02 8.79 3.49
N VAL A 273 -5.30 7.85 4.09
CA VAL A 273 -4.98 7.84 5.51
C VAL A 273 -3.47 7.72 5.61
N PRO A 274 -2.77 8.69 6.23
CA PRO A 274 -1.34 8.55 6.47
C PRO A 274 -1.09 7.31 7.33
N VAL A 275 0.13 6.79 7.29
CA VAL A 275 0.55 5.73 8.21
C VAL A 275 0.23 6.13 9.65
N PHE A 276 -0.11 5.13 10.45
CA PHE A 276 -0.30 5.30 11.88
C PHE A 276 0.31 4.11 12.64
N PRO A 277 0.71 4.30 13.91
CA PRO A 277 1.36 3.25 14.71
C PRO A 277 0.55 1.96 14.79
N LEU A 278 1.24 0.82 14.73
CA LEU A 278 0.62 -0.52 14.79
C LEU A 278 -0.17 -0.72 16.09
N ILE A 279 0.23 -0.08 17.19
CA ILE A 279 -0.50 -0.13 18.46
C ILE A 279 -1.95 0.34 18.34
N ILE A 280 -2.26 1.28 17.43
CA ILE A 280 -3.63 1.76 17.24
C ILE A 280 -4.50 0.66 16.63
N VAL A 281 -3.94 -0.14 15.71
CA VAL A 281 -4.60 -1.32 15.16
C VAL A 281 -4.91 -2.32 16.27
N VAL A 282 -3.92 -2.59 17.13
CA VAL A 282 -4.07 -3.49 18.28
C VAL A 282 -5.18 -2.98 19.20
N LEU A 283 -5.08 -1.73 19.67
CA LEU A 283 -6.06 -1.12 20.57
C LEU A 283 -7.46 -1.06 19.98
N PHE A 284 -7.60 -0.85 18.66
CA PHE A 284 -8.89 -0.91 17.97
C PHE A 284 -9.56 -2.28 18.14
N TYR A 285 -8.86 -3.37 17.86
CA TYR A 285 -9.43 -4.71 17.99
C TYR A 285 -9.65 -5.11 19.46
N PHE A 286 -8.71 -4.79 20.36
CA PHE A 286 -8.87 -5.04 21.79
C PHE A 286 -10.02 -4.22 22.42
N GLY A 287 -10.34 -3.05 21.87
CA GLY A 287 -11.47 -2.23 22.29
C GLY A 287 -12.83 -2.91 22.13
N PHE A 288 -12.95 -3.97 21.33
CA PHE A 288 -14.19 -4.76 21.22
C PHE A 288 -14.33 -5.82 22.32
N VAL A 289 -13.26 -6.15 23.06
CA VAL A 289 -13.30 -7.18 24.12
C VAL A 289 -14.27 -6.80 25.26
N PRO A 290 -14.29 -5.55 25.78
CA PRO A 290 -15.26 -5.14 26.79
C PRO A 290 -16.72 -5.30 26.35
N TYR A 291 -17.03 -5.06 25.07
CA TYR A 291 -18.38 -5.31 24.53
C TYR A 291 -18.78 -6.79 24.65
N LEU A 292 -17.85 -7.71 24.35
CA LEU A 292 -18.09 -9.15 24.46
C LEU A 292 -18.24 -9.62 25.91
N LEU A 293 -17.47 -9.05 26.85
CA LEU A 293 -17.45 -9.46 28.27
C LEU A 293 -18.56 -8.80 29.11
N LEU A 294 -18.86 -7.51 28.89
CA LEU A 294 -19.73 -6.71 29.76
C LEU A 294 -21.18 -6.65 29.27
N LYS A 295 -21.80 -7.82 29.05
CA LYS A 295 -23.21 -8.00 28.67
C LYS A 295 -23.62 -7.23 27.39
N ARG A 296 -22.70 -6.98 26.46
CA ARG A 296 -22.98 -6.38 25.13
C ARG A 296 -23.70 -5.02 25.17
N LYS A 297 -23.35 -4.17 26.13
CA LYS A 297 -23.87 -2.78 26.20
C LYS A 297 -23.44 -1.97 24.97
N LYS A 298 -24.39 -1.35 24.27
CA LYS A 298 -24.17 -0.74 22.93
C LYS A 298 -23.11 0.38 22.92
N TYR A 299 -23.04 1.21 23.96
CA TYR A 299 -22.06 2.30 24.02
C TYR A 299 -20.60 1.80 24.01
N LEU A 300 -20.35 0.55 24.40
CA LEU A 300 -19.01 -0.05 24.36
C LEU A 300 -18.51 -0.27 22.92
N LEU A 301 -19.39 -0.23 21.91
CA LEU A 301 -18.98 -0.29 20.50
C LEU A 301 -18.25 0.98 20.03
N LEU A 302 -18.29 2.07 20.81
CA LEU A 302 -17.54 3.30 20.53
C LEU A 302 -16.10 3.25 21.06
N LEU A 303 -15.82 2.40 22.06
CA LEU A 303 -14.50 2.29 22.69
C LEU A 303 -13.35 1.96 21.71
N PRO A 304 -13.52 1.03 20.72
CA PRO A 304 -12.52 0.77 19.68
C PRO A 304 -12.03 2.01 18.92
N PHE A 305 -12.87 3.04 18.78
CA PHE A 305 -12.55 4.22 17.98
C PHE A 305 -11.82 5.31 18.77
N LEU A 306 -11.81 5.22 20.11
CA LEU A 306 -11.16 6.21 20.96
C LEU A 306 -9.65 6.36 20.68
N PRO A 307 -8.84 5.30 20.52
CA PRO A 307 -7.41 5.42 20.18
C PRO A 307 -7.18 6.14 18.85
N ILE A 308 -8.06 5.92 17.86
CA ILE A 308 -7.98 6.57 16.54
C ILE A 308 -8.24 8.08 16.70
N ILE A 309 -9.29 8.45 17.43
CA ILE A 309 -9.63 9.86 17.69
C ILE A 309 -8.49 10.55 18.44
N VAL A 310 -7.96 9.93 19.50
CA VAL A 310 -6.84 10.47 20.28
C VAL A 310 -5.60 10.65 19.39
N TYR A 311 -5.30 9.70 18.51
CA TYR A 311 -4.17 9.81 17.60
C TYR A 311 -4.35 10.93 16.57
N ILE A 312 -5.55 11.09 16.01
CA ILE A 312 -5.85 12.20 15.09
C ILE A 312 -5.64 13.54 15.81
N ILE A 313 -6.15 13.68 17.04
CA ILE A 313 -5.95 14.89 17.86
C ILE A 313 -4.44 15.12 18.10
N PHE A 314 -3.70 14.09 18.48
CA PHE A 314 -2.24 14.19 18.67
C PHE A 314 -1.52 14.67 17.40
N CYS A 315 -1.89 14.15 16.22
CA CYS A 315 -1.30 14.58 14.95
C CYS A 315 -1.61 16.04 14.60
N ILE A 316 -2.82 16.52 14.93
CA ILE A 316 -3.21 17.91 14.69
C ILE A 316 -2.34 18.87 15.51
N PHE A 317 -2.05 18.52 16.77
CA PHE A 317 -1.27 19.34 17.71
C PHE A 317 0.23 19.03 17.73
N LYS A 318 0.72 18.13 16.88
CA LYS A 318 2.15 17.82 16.80
C LYS A 318 2.93 19.08 16.41
N LYS A 319 3.99 19.39 17.17
CA LYS A 319 4.84 20.56 16.95
C LYS A 319 5.48 20.49 15.56
N GLU A 320 5.59 21.64 14.93
CA GLU A 320 6.20 21.82 13.63
C GLU A 320 7.73 21.77 13.74
N GLU A 321 8.35 20.85 12.99
CA GLU A 321 9.79 20.61 12.95
C GLU A 321 10.21 20.49 11.48
N LEU A 322 11.46 20.88 11.16
CA LEU A 322 12.01 20.59 9.84
C LEU A 322 12.47 19.12 9.85
N SER A 323 11.97 18.31 8.92
CA SER A 323 12.41 16.93 8.76
C SER A 323 12.85 16.67 7.34
N VAL A 324 14.01 16.04 7.17
CA VAL A 324 14.51 15.56 5.88
C VAL A 324 14.62 14.05 5.95
N THR A 325 13.97 13.35 5.02
CA THR A 325 14.12 11.91 4.86
C THR A 325 14.86 11.62 3.56
N PHE A 326 16.08 11.13 3.68
CA PHE A 326 16.86 10.57 2.58
C PHE A 326 16.38 9.14 2.33
N LEU A 327 15.82 8.89 1.16
CA LEU A 327 15.18 7.62 0.84
C LEU A 327 16.22 6.60 0.38
N ASP A 328 16.03 5.34 0.77
CA ASP A 328 16.76 4.22 0.19
C ASP A 328 16.16 3.88 -1.18
N VAL A 329 16.70 4.50 -2.22
CA VAL A 329 16.31 4.35 -3.63
C VAL A 329 17.37 3.58 -4.43
N ASN A 330 18.16 2.74 -3.76
CA ASN A 330 19.36 2.09 -4.29
C ASN A 330 20.47 3.10 -4.66
N GLN A 331 21.15 2.90 -5.79
CA GLN A 331 22.23 3.76 -6.28
C GLN A 331 21.64 4.99 -6.99
N CYS A 332 20.89 5.79 -6.23
CA CYS A 332 20.17 6.95 -6.71
C CYS A 332 19.95 7.93 -5.56
N ASP A 333 19.39 9.09 -5.89
CA ASP A 333 19.11 10.16 -4.94
C ASP A 333 17.63 10.52 -4.90
N SER A 334 17.07 10.55 -3.69
CA SER A 334 15.79 11.18 -3.44
C SER A 334 15.67 11.54 -1.97
N ALA A 335 15.33 12.80 -1.69
CA ALA A 335 15.11 13.31 -0.36
C ALA A 335 13.76 14.03 -0.28
N VAL A 336 13.03 13.80 0.82
CA VAL A 336 11.77 14.49 1.11
C VAL A 336 11.98 15.43 2.28
N VAL A 337 11.81 16.72 2.03
CA VAL A 337 11.92 17.81 3.02
C VAL A 337 10.51 18.22 3.44
N GLU A 338 10.16 17.88 4.68
CA GLU A 338 8.96 18.36 5.35
C GLU A 338 9.31 19.62 6.16
N LEU A 339 8.84 20.77 5.69
CA LEU A 339 9.06 22.04 6.35
C LEU A 339 8.14 22.21 7.57
N PRO A 340 8.50 23.06 8.55
CA PRO A 340 7.63 23.38 9.69
C PRO A 340 6.23 23.85 9.24
N SER A 341 6.14 24.62 8.15
CA SER A 341 4.90 25.08 7.53
C SER A 341 4.02 23.95 6.93
N ARG A 342 4.39 22.67 7.13
CA ARG A 342 3.78 21.45 6.57
C ARG A 342 3.92 21.30 5.05
N LYS A 343 4.58 22.26 4.41
CA LYS A 343 4.96 22.20 3.01
C LYS A 343 5.97 21.09 2.76
N VAL A 344 5.89 20.49 1.59
CA VAL A 344 6.72 19.34 1.21
C VAL A 344 7.48 19.65 -0.05
N ILE A 345 8.80 19.48 0.03
CA ILE A 345 9.70 19.61 -1.10
C ILE A 345 10.36 18.26 -1.33
N VAL A 346 10.41 17.83 -2.57
CA VAL A 346 11.12 16.62 -2.98
C VAL A 346 12.37 17.07 -3.73
N ILE A 347 13.54 16.62 -3.30
CA ILE A 347 14.82 16.87 -3.97
C ILE A 347 15.26 15.55 -4.58
N ASP A 348 15.27 15.50 -5.91
CA ASP A 348 15.48 14.32 -6.73
C ASP A 348 14.48 13.18 -6.49
N THR A 349 14.39 12.27 -7.44
CA THR A 349 13.28 11.31 -7.56
C THR A 349 13.71 9.86 -7.62
N GLY A 350 15.02 9.62 -7.55
CA GLY A 350 15.62 8.37 -7.92
C GLY A 350 15.33 7.99 -9.38
N ARG A 351 15.61 6.72 -9.72
CA ARG A 351 15.48 6.26 -11.10
C ARG A 351 14.06 6.09 -11.60
N THR A 352 13.14 5.66 -10.73
CA THR A 352 11.77 5.30 -11.12
C THR A 352 10.71 6.20 -10.48
N GLY A 353 11.04 6.89 -9.39
CA GLY A 353 10.07 7.64 -8.59
C GLY A 353 9.11 6.77 -7.78
N TYR A 354 9.18 5.43 -7.88
CA TYR A 354 8.24 4.54 -7.21
C TYR A 354 8.36 4.59 -5.69
N GLU A 355 9.58 4.50 -5.17
CA GLU A 355 9.89 4.56 -3.74
C GLU A 355 9.53 5.94 -3.16
N THR A 356 9.88 7.02 -3.88
CA THR A 356 9.53 8.40 -3.50
C THR A 356 8.03 8.62 -3.43
N LEU A 357 7.29 8.21 -4.47
CA LEU A 357 5.84 8.26 -4.47
C LEU A 357 5.23 7.41 -3.36
N SER A 358 5.79 6.22 -3.12
CA SER A 358 5.33 5.32 -2.06
C SER A 358 5.54 5.93 -0.68
N PHE A 359 6.68 6.59 -0.45
CA PHE A 359 6.95 7.30 0.80
C PHE A 359 6.01 8.50 0.98
N LEU A 360 5.80 9.31 -0.04
CA LEU A 360 4.84 10.43 0.00
C LEU A 360 3.43 9.95 0.35
N ARG A 361 2.97 8.85 -0.27
CA ARG A 361 1.69 8.21 0.07
C ARG A 361 1.67 7.67 1.50
N TYR A 362 2.78 7.09 1.95
CA TYR A 362 2.95 6.57 3.31
C TYR A 362 2.81 7.68 4.37
N ILE A 363 3.38 8.86 4.15
CA ILE A 363 3.18 10.03 5.03
C ILE A 363 1.88 10.81 4.75
N GLY A 364 1.05 10.33 3.82
CA GLY A 364 -0.25 10.91 3.47
C GLY A 364 -0.19 12.24 2.72
N LYS A 365 0.88 12.47 1.95
CA LYS A 365 1.08 13.67 1.13
C LYS A 365 0.66 13.42 -0.31
N ASP A 366 -0.32 14.18 -0.75
CA ASP A 366 -0.91 14.12 -2.10
C ASP A 366 -0.51 15.29 -3.00
N ASN A 367 0.10 16.30 -2.39
CA ASN A 367 0.61 17.47 -3.04
C ASN A 367 2.07 17.65 -2.60
N VAL A 368 2.90 18.08 -3.55
CA VAL A 368 4.28 18.49 -3.35
C VAL A 368 4.37 19.95 -3.75
N ASP A 369 4.79 20.81 -2.82
CA ASP A 369 4.90 22.26 -3.05
C ASP A 369 5.99 22.56 -4.09
N ALA A 370 7.10 21.81 -4.05
CA ALA A 370 8.16 21.92 -5.05
C ALA A 370 8.84 20.57 -5.29
N LEU A 371 8.94 20.18 -6.56
CA LEU A 371 9.83 19.11 -6.99
C LEU A 371 11.11 19.73 -7.53
N VAL A 372 12.25 19.47 -6.88
CA VAL A 372 13.56 19.95 -7.29
C VAL A 372 14.30 18.81 -7.95
N ILE A 373 14.84 19.06 -9.14
CA ILE A 373 15.77 18.15 -9.82
C ILE A 373 17.14 18.81 -9.84
N SER A 374 18.13 18.16 -9.24
CA SER A 374 19.49 18.71 -9.13
C SER A 374 20.14 18.82 -10.51
N HIS A 375 20.10 17.74 -11.29
CA HIS A 375 20.61 17.67 -12.66
C HIS A 375 19.95 16.54 -13.47
N VAL A 376 20.33 16.40 -14.74
CA VAL A 376 19.58 15.58 -15.72
C VAL A 376 19.74 14.06 -15.55
N HIS A 377 20.73 13.57 -14.78
CA HIS A 377 21.02 12.14 -14.79
C HIS A 377 19.85 11.26 -14.30
N PRO A 378 19.67 10.06 -14.88
CA PRO A 378 18.49 9.24 -14.63
C PRO A 378 18.30 8.81 -13.18
N ASP A 379 19.36 8.69 -12.40
CA ASP A 379 19.37 8.37 -10.97
C ASP A 379 18.95 9.54 -10.07
N HIS A 380 18.70 10.71 -10.65
CA HIS A 380 18.12 11.88 -10.01
C HIS A 380 16.76 12.25 -10.63
N SER A 381 16.72 12.39 -11.96
CA SER A 381 15.57 12.90 -12.72
C SER A 381 14.60 11.81 -13.21
N GLY A 382 15.00 10.54 -13.20
CA GLY A 382 14.29 9.46 -13.89
C GLY A 382 12.86 9.23 -13.40
N GLY A 383 12.61 9.46 -12.11
CA GLY A 383 11.29 9.37 -11.49
C GLY A 383 10.38 10.59 -11.66
N ALA A 384 10.87 11.72 -12.19
CA ALA A 384 10.14 12.98 -12.21
C ALA A 384 8.81 12.87 -12.96
N LEU A 385 8.82 12.34 -14.18
CA LEU A 385 7.59 12.17 -14.99
C LEU A 385 6.56 11.26 -14.30
N TYR A 386 7.03 10.23 -13.60
CA TYR A 386 6.16 9.32 -12.88
C TYR A 386 5.47 10.02 -11.70
N ILE A 387 6.21 10.81 -10.94
CA ILE A 387 5.66 11.59 -9.82
C ILE A 387 4.68 12.66 -10.32
N LEU A 388 5.05 13.43 -11.35
CA LEU A 388 4.23 14.51 -11.90
C LEU A 388 2.89 14.03 -12.50
N ARG A 389 2.82 12.76 -12.93
CA ARG A 389 1.58 12.13 -13.42
C ARG A 389 0.66 11.61 -12.31
N GLU A 390 1.22 11.36 -11.12
CA GLU A 390 0.52 10.67 -10.02
C GLU A 390 0.18 11.58 -8.84
N LEU A 391 0.88 12.71 -8.69
CA LEU A 391 0.70 13.69 -7.62
C LEU A 391 0.49 15.09 -8.19
N LEU A 392 -0.18 15.92 -7.39
CA LEU A 392 -0.22 17.35 -7.66
C LEU A 392 1.12 17.96 -7.26
N VAL A 393 1.80 18.61 -8.19
CA VAL A 393 3.06 19.33 -7.94
C VAL A 393 2.84 20.78 -8.31
N ASP A 394 3.05 21.68 -7.35
CA ASP A 394 2.78 23.11 -7.55
C ASP A 394 3.89 23.77 -8.37
N GLU A 395 5.16 23.50 -8.03
CA GLU A 395 6.33 24.02 -8.73
C GLU A 395 7.33 22.91 -9.08
N LEU A 396 7.99 23.05 -10.23
CA LEU A 396 9.12 22.23 -10.66
C LEU A 396 10.36 23.12 -10.74
N TRP A 397 11.43 22.76 -10.04
CA TRP A 397 12.65 23.55 -9.95
C TRP A 397 13.84 22.77 -10.51
N ASP A 398 14.64 23.40 -11.34
CA ASP A 398 15.92 22.87 -11.84
C ASP A 398 16.87 24.01 -12.26
N ASN A 399 18.02 23.63 -12.81
CA ASN A 399 19.06 24.52 -13.33
C ASN A 399 18.81 25.00 -14.78
N GLY A 400 17.65 24.70 -15.38
CA GLY A 400 17.31 25.08 -16.77
C GLY A 400 17.96 24.25 -17.87
N LYS A 401 18.71 23.20 -17.53
CA LYS A 401 19.33 22.28 -18.52
C LYS A 401 18.44 21.08 -18.87
N ILE A 402 17.34 20.89 -18.13
CA ILE A 402 16.45 19.73 -18.29
C ILE A 402 15.28 20.11 -19.20
N THR A 403 15.00 19.27 -20.20
CA THR A 403 13.83 19.42 -21.07
C THR A 403 12.75 18.44 -20.66
N TYR A 404 11.57 18.95 -20.32
CA TYR A 404 10.40 18.12 -20.00
C TYR A 404 9.45 17.98 -21.18
N PRO A 405 8.68 16.88 -21.25
CA PRO A 405 7.58 16.74 -22.21
C PRO A 405 6.56 17.89 -22.11
N VAL A 406 6.02 18.29 -23.27
CA VAL A 406 5.03 19.37 -23.39
C VAL A 406 3.79 19.15 -22.52
N GLU A 407 3.44 17.90 -22.23
CA GLU A 407 2.33 17.51 -21.35
C GLU A 407 2.41 18.14 -19.94
N LEU A 408 3.60 18.56 -19.51
CA LEU A 408 3.85 19.14 -18.20
C LEU A 408 3.86 20.69 -18.19
N SER A 409 3.50 21.33 -19.30
CA SER A 409 3.52 22.80 -19.44
C SER A 409 2.63 23.55 -18.45
N ASN A 410 1.67 22.87 -17.82
CA ASN A 410 0.76 23.47 -16.84
C ASN A 410 1.37 23.60 -15.44
N ILE A 411 2.52 22.97 -15.19
CA ILE A 411 3.24 23.05 -13.92
C ILE A 411 4.12 24.29 -13.94
N ARG A 412 4.17 25.03 -12.83
CA ARG A 412 5.01 26.22 -12.73
C ARG A 412 6.48 25.79 -12.68
N HIS A 413 7.15 25.86 -13.82
CA HIS A 413 8.59 25.61 -13.92
C HIS A 413 9.36 26.88 -13.51
N ARG A 414 10.25 26.74 -12.52
CA ARG A 414 11.10 27.82 -12.02
C ARG A 414 12.56 27.41 -12.18
N LEU A 415 13.27 28.17 -13.00
CA LEU A 415 14.72 28.03 -13.14
C LEU A 415 15.38 28.66 -11.93
N LEU A 416 16.34 27.95 -11.34
CA LEU A 416 17.09 28.39 -10.18
C LEU A 416 18.58 28.53 -10.52
N GLU A 417 19.18 29.62 -10.03
CA GLU A 417 20.60 29.88 -10.14
C GLU A 417 21.19 30.43 -8.84
N LYS A 418 22.51 30.43 -8.73
CA LYS A 418 23.26 30.90 -7.56
C LYS A 418 22.79 32.29 -7.14
N GLY A 419 22.44 32.41 -5.87
CA GLY A 419 21.94 33.66 -5.28
C GLY A 419 20.43 33.70 -5.10
N ASP A 420 19.68 32.80 -5.76
CA ASP A 420 18.25 32.66 -5.53
C ASP A 420 17.95 32.22 -4.09
N VAL A 421 16.85 32.77 -3.57
CA VAL A 421 16.33 32.44 -2.24
C VAL A 421 14.85 32.12 -2.34
N VAL A 422 14.45 31.00 -1.75
CA VAL A 422 13.05 30.65 -1.55
C VAL A 422 12.73 30.61 -0.06
N GLU A 423 11.74 31.39 0.35
CA GLU A 423 11.34 31.52 1.74
C GLU A 423 10.02 30.79 2.02
N TYR A 424 10.02 29.96 3.06
CA TYR A 424 8.84 29.26 3.57
C TYR A 424 8.70 29.48 5.07
N GLY A 425 8.10 30.62 5.43
CA GLY A 425 7.92 31.00 6.83
C GLY A 425 9.28 31.15 7.54
N SER A 426 9.57 30.24 8.48
CA SER A 426 10.82 30.25 9.27
C SER A 426 11.97 29.46 8.63
N SER A 427 11.75 28.84 7.47
CA SER A 427 12.77 28.13 6.70
C SER A 427 13.15 28.91 5.44
N LYS A 428 14.44 28.92 5.11
CA LYS A 428 14.97 29.53 3.87
C LYS A 428 15.79 28.51 3.10
N ILE A 429 15.62 28.50 1.79
CA ILE A 429 16.36 27.65 0.86
C ILE A 429 17.16 28.57 -0.03
N TYR A 430 18.48 28.47 0.07
CA TYR A 430 19.42 29.22 -0.74
C TYR A 430 19.97 28.34 -1.85
N VAL A 431 20.05 28.87 -3.06
CA VAL A 431 20.69 28.23 -4.20
C VAL A 431 22.13 28.70 -4.26
N LEU A 432 23.08 27.79 -4.09
CA LEU A 432 24.51 28.11 -4.01
C LEU A 432 25.24 27.92 -5.33
N HIS A 433 24.70 27.06 -6.19
CA HIS A 433 25.27 26.65 -7.48
C HIS A 433 24.15 26.09 -8.38
N PRO A 434 24.25 26.18 -9.72
CA PRO A 434 25.27 26.90 -10.50
C PRO A 434 24.95 28.38 -10.66
N TYR A 435 25.94 29.21 -10.99
CA TYR A 435 25.68 30.57 -11.47
C TYR A 435 25.35 30.57 -12.96
N SER A 436 24.69 31.64 -13.42
CA SER A 436 24.34 31.80 -14.83
C SER A 436 25.56 31.72 -15.75
N GLY A 437 25.59 30.74 -16.65
CA GLY A 437 26.71 30.54 -17.59
C GLY A 437 27.91 29.82 -16.99
N PHE A 438 27.76 29.14 -15.85
CA PHE A 438 28.75 28.16 -15.39
C PHE A 438 29.01 27.11 -16.49
N TYR A 439 30.27 26.72 -16.63
CA TYR A 439 30.70 25.65 -17.51
C TYR A 439 31.87 24.91 -16.86
N THR A 440 31.94 23.61 -17.11
CA THR A 440 33.01 22.74 -16.62
C THR A 440 34.20 22.83 -17.59
N MET A 441 35.41 22.94 -17.07
CA MET A 441 36.63 23.07 -17.89
C MET A 441 37.17 21.72 -18.36
N PHE A 442 36.97 20.66 -17.57
CA PHE A 442 37.44 19.32 -17.85
C PHE A 442 36.30 18.29 -17.77
N GLY A 443 36.50 17.11 -18.37
CA GLY A 443 35.50 16.04 -18.39
C GLY A 443 34.68 15.98 -19.67
N ASN A 444 33.71 15.07 -19.71
CA ASN A 444 32.76 14.90 -20.81
C ASN A 444 31.38 15.48 -20.42
N GLU A 445 30.38 15.36 -21.30
CA GLU A 445 29.01 15.86 -21.05
C GLU A 445 28.36 15.28 -19.77
N HIS A 446 28.74 14.06 -19.37
CA HIS A 446 28.27 13.44 -18.13
C HIS A 446 28.89 14.13 -16.89
N ASP A 447 30.20 14.39 -16.92
CA ASP A 447 30.89 15.10 -15.83
C ASP A 447 30.41 16.55 -15.73
N GLU A 448 30.10 17.18 -16.87
CA GLU A 448 29.49 18.51 -16.93
C GLU A 448 28.10 18.52 -16.27
N ALA A 449 27.25 17.55 -16.61
CA ALA A 449 25.92 17.42 -16.02
C ALA A 449 25.95 17.24 -14.49
N ASN A 450 26.95 16.52 -13.98
CA ASN A 450 27.19 16.37 -12.54
C ASN A 450 27.53 17.72 -11.89
N ASN A 451 28.48 18.46 -12.47
CA ASN A 451 28.89 19.77 -11.95
C ASN A 451 27.79 20.83 -12.10
N ASP A 452 26.88 20.71 -13.06
CA ASP A 452 25.71 21.57 -13.22
C ASP A 452 24.64 21.37 -12.11
N SER A 453 24.85 20.45 -11.16
CA SER A 453 23.93 20.16 -10.06
C SER A 453 23.48 21.39 -9.27
N LEU A 454 22.17 21.54 -9.03
CA LEU A 454 21.67 22.51 -8.05
C LEU A 454 22.18 22.17 -6.65
N VAL A 455 22.95 23.08 -6.07
CA VAL A 455 23.40 22.99 -4.68
C VAL A 455 22.49 23.84 -3.82
N LEU A 456 21.76 23.20 -2.91
CA LEU A 456 20.77 23.85 -2.05
C LEU A 456 21.21 23.84 -0.60
N LYS A 457 21.13 25.00 0.05
CA LYS A 457 21.29 25.12 1.49
C LYS A 457 19.97 25.46 2.16
N VAL A 458 19.43 24.50 2.90
CA VAL A 458 18.20 24.67 3.68
C VAL A 458 18.59 25.11 5.08
N ILE A 459 18.15 26.31 5.48
CA ILE A 459 18.38 26.87 6.81
C ILE A 459 17.06 26.90 7.57
N TYR A 460 17.10 26.35 8.78
CA TYR A 460 16.01 26.46 9.75
C TYR A 460 16.57 26.81 11.11
N LYS A 461 16.27 28.04 11.56
CA LYS A 461 16.84 28.64 12.78
C LYS A 461 18.37 28.66 12.69
N ASN A 462 19.05 28.00 13.62
CA ASN A 462 20.52 27.99 13.71
C ASN A 462 21.15 26.76 13.05
N ASN A 463 20.35 25.87 12.45
CA ASN A 463 20.86 24.66 11.83
C ASN A 463 20.70 24.73 10.31
N SER A 464 21.58 24.05 9.58
CA SER A 464 21.48 23.97 8.13
C SER A 464 21.84 22.61 7.55
N ILE A 465 21.22 22.31 6.41
CA ILE A 465 21.41 21.10 5.61
C ILE A 465 21.87 21.52 4.23
N LEU A 466 22.96 20.93 3.74
CA LEU A 466 23.49 21.15 2.40
C LEU A 466 23.20 19.95 1.50
N PHE A 467 22.42 20.17 0.45
CA PHE A 467 22.21 19.22 -0.64
C PHE A 467 23.14 19.59 -1.79
N THR A 468 23.96 18.65 -2.20
CA THR A 468 25.07 18.91 -3.13
C THR A 468 24.83 18.34 -4.53
N GLY A 469 23.73 17.59 -4.75
CA GLY A 469 23.58 16.80 -5.96
C GLY A 469 24.81 15.91 -6.16
N ASP A 470 25.36 15.95 -7.37
CA ASP A 470 26.53 15.17 -7.77
C ASP A 470 27.72 16.05 -8.16
N ILE A 471 27.82 17.25 -7.58
CA ILE A 471 28.96 18.14 -7.81
C ILE A 471 30.31 17.42 -7.59
N GLU A 472 31.25 17.68 -8.48
CA GLU A 472 32.61 17.17 -8.40
C GLU A 472 33.58 18.29 -8.02
N GLU A 473 34.88 17.99 -8.06
CA GLU A 473 35.93 18.91 -7.62
C GLU A 473 35.85 20.32 -8.25
N GLU A 474 35.43 20.45 -9.51
CA GLU A 474 35.33 21.76 -10.19
C GLU A 474 34.26 22.67 -9.57
N ALA A 475 33.03 22.17 -9.43
CA ALA A 475 31.96 22.91 -8.76
C ALA A 475 32.27 23.12 -7.27
N GLN A 476 32.91 22.16 -6.61
CA GLN A 476 33.33 22.29 -5.20
C GLN A 476 34.36 23.42 -5.00
N LYS A 477 35.32 23.58 -5.93
CA LYS A 477 36.29 24.70 -5.91
C LYS A 477 35.59 26.06 -6.05
N GLU A 478 34.60 26.15 -6.94
CA GLU A 478 33.81 27.36 -7.14
C GLU A 478 33.06 27.76 -5.86
N LEU A 479 32.48 26.79 -5.18
CA LEU A 479 31.76 26.98 -3.93
C LEU A 479 32.65 27.50 -2.79
N LEU A 480 33.96 27.18 -2.76
CA LEU A 480 34.87 27.65 -1.71
C LEU A 480 34.90 29.18 -1.59
N ASN A 481 34.56 29.91 -2.65
CA ASN A 481 34.45 31.37 -2.64
C ASN A 481 33.40 31.90 -1.65
N LEU A 482 32.45 31.06 -1.23
CA LEU A 482 31.45 31.39 -0.20
C LEU A 482 32.01 31.33 1.23
N GLY A 483 33.21 30.77 1.43
CA GLY A 483 33.89 30.70 2.71
C GLY A 483 33.02 30.08 3.81
N THR A 484 33.01 30.67 5.00
CA THR A 484 32.27 30.15 6.16
C THR A 484 30.76 30.05 5.96
N TRP A 485 30.22 30.68 4.92
CA TRP A 485 28.80 30.55 4.59
C TRP A 485 28.44 29.15 4.06
N LEU A 486 29.43 28.34 3.64
CA LEU A 486 29.23 26.91 3.35
C LEU A 486 29.01 26.04 4.58
N LYS A 487 29.40 26.49 5.79
CA LYS A 487 29.28 25.68 7.01
C LYS A 487 27.88 25.13 7.23
N SER A 488 27.73 23.82 7.30
CA SER A 488 26.44 23.17 7.46
C SER A 488 26.50 22.03 8.45
N ASP A 489 25.44 21.83 9.25
CA ASP A 489 25.42 20.78 10.26
C ASP A 489 25.27 19.39 9.64
N VAL A 490 24.52 19.33 8.53
CA VAL A 490 24.24 18.10 7.79
C VAL A 490 24.59 18.31 6.33
N ILE A 491 25.22 17.32 5.71
CA ILE A 491 25.48 17.29 4.27
C ILE A 491 24.92 16.01 3.66
N LYS A 492 24.27 16.11 2.50
CA LYS A 492 24.18 14.98 1.57
C LYS A 492 25.50 14.91 0.82
N ILE A 493 26.21 13.80 0.97
CA ILE A 493 27.51 13.60 0.35
C ILE A 493 27.36 13.58 -1.18
N PRO A 494 28.12 14.40 -1.92
CA PRO A 494 27.99 14.49 -3.37
C PRO A 494 28.29 13.15 -4.07
N HIS A 495 27.59 12.89 -5.17
CA HIS A 495 27.91 11.82 -6.12
C HIS A 495 28.04 10.44 -5.44
N HIS A 496 27.16 10.19 -4.47
CA HIS A 496 27.11 8.94 -3.69
C HIS A 496 28.43 8.59 -2.96
N GLY A 497 29.34 9.56 -2.79
CA GLY A 497 30.68 9.34 -2.26
C GLY A 497 31.70 8.86 -3.31
N ALA A 498 31.55 9.30 -4.56
CA ALA A 498 32.51 9.10 -5.62
C ALA A 498 33.88 9.71 -5.29
N LYS A 499 34.93 9.15 -5.90
CA LYS A 499 36.29 9.68 -5.78
C LYS A 499 36.43 11.08 -6.41
N SER A 500 35.71 11.37 -7.49
CA SER A 500 35.72 12.69 -8.18
C SER A 500 35.16 13.82 -7.32
N SER A 501 34.36 13.50 -6.29
CA SER A 501 33.78 14.45 -5.36
C SER A 501 34.48 14.49 -3.99
N ALA A 502 35.60 13.75 -3.83
CA ALA A 502 36.36 13.65 -2.59
C ALA A 502 37.44 14.74 -2.49
N TYR A 503 37.05 16.02 -2.57
CA TYR A 503 37.97 17.16 -2.46
C TYR A 503 38.01 17.72 -1.03
N GLU A 504 39.06 17.39 -0.30
CA GLU A 504 39.22 17.70 1.13
C GLU A 504 38.95 19.19 1.52
N PRO A 505 39.45 20.21 0.80
CA PRO A 505 39.21 21.61 1.17
C PRO A 505 37.73 22.01 1.22
N PHE A 506 36.87 21.36 0.44
CA PHE A 506 35.43 21.59 0.49
C PHE A 506 34.83 21.11 1.82
N PHE A 507 35.21 19.92 2.26
CA PHE A 507 34.70 19.33 3.50
C PHE A 507 35.27 20.01 4.75
N GLU A 508 36.50 20.56 4.70
CA GLU A 508 37.06 21.39 5.77
C GLU A 508 36.23 22.67 6.00
N ILE A 509 35.76 23.32 4.94
CA ILE A 509 34.94 24.54 5.06
C ILE A 509 33.51 24.20 5.46
N VAL A 510 32.89 23.18 4.83
CA VAL A 510 31.53 22.74 5.18
C VAL A 510 31.47 22.26 6.64
N SER A 511 32.51 21.53 7.09
CA SER A 511 32.69 21.01 8.45
C SER A 511 31.41 20.37 9.03
N PRO A 512 30.82 19.37 8.36
CA PRO A 512 29.55 18.80 8.79
C PRO A 512 29.68 17.94 10.04
N LYS A 513 28.66 17.98 10.90
CA LYS A 513 28.54 17.05 12.02
C LYS A 513 27.97 15.71 11.57
N ILE A 514 27.04 15.74 10.62
CA ILE A 514 26.35 14.56 10.10
C ILE A 514 26.56 14.50 8.58
N ALA A 515 27.00 13.36 8.08
CA ALA A 515 27.17 13.09 6.66
C ALA A 515 26.24 11.96 6.23
N VAL A 516 25.34 12.24 5.28
CA VAL A 516 24.42 11.24 4.73
C VAL A 516 24.86 10.86 3.34
N ILE A 517 25.05 9.57 3.09
CA ILE A 517 25.39 9.04 1.77
C ILE A 517 24.23 8.19 1.26
N SER A 518 23.61 8.64 0.17
CA SER A 518 22.64 7.84 -0.60
C SER A 518 23.42 6.90 -1.52
N LEU A 519 23.28 5.59 -1.37
CA LEU A 519 23.86 4.59 -2.26
C LEU A 519 23.15 3.24 -2.13
N GLY A 520 23.35 2.38 -3.14
CA GLY A 520 22.80 1.04 -3.17
C GLY A 520 23.74 -0.01 -2.56
N LYS A 521 23.17 -1.03 -1.93
CA LYS A 521 23.93 -2.17 -1.40
C LYS A 521 24.58 -2.96 -2.53
N GLY A 522 25.90 -3.12 -2.45
CA GLY A 522 26.67 -3.82 -3.48
C GLY A 522 26.63 -3.10 -4.83
N ASN A 523 26.55 -1.77 -4.83
CA ASN A 523 26.59 -0.97 -6.05
C ASN A 523 27.85 -1.28 -6.89
N PRO A 524 27.75 -1.24 -8.23
CA PRO A 524 28.84 -1.65 -9.11
C PRO A 524 30.00 -0.64 -9.17
N PHE A 525 29.80 0.59 -8.68
CA PHE A 525 30.79 1.66 -8.70
C PHE A 525 31.80 1.56 -7.56
N GLY A 526 31.51 0.76 -6.52
CA GLY A 526 32.36 0.66 -5.33
C GLY A 526 32.21 1.86 -4.39
N HIS A 527 31.11 2.60 -4.50
CA HIS A 527 30.79 3.72 -3.61
C HIS A 527 30.37 3.23 -2.21
N PRO A 528 30.58 4.03 -1.16
CA PRO A 528 31.45 5.21 -1.14
C PRO A 528 32.93 4.79 -1.25
N HIS A 529 33.74 5.59 -1.92
CA HIS A 529 35.19 5.37 -1.99
C HIS A 529 35.87 5.62 -0.64
N LYS A 530 37.01 4.96 -0.43
CA LYS A 530 37.77 5.07 0.83
C LYS A 530 38.23 6.51 1.06
N GLU A 531 38.69 7.20 0.01
CA GLU A 531 39.11 8.60 0.07
C GLU A 531 38.01 9.51 0.63
N MET A 532 36.75 9.27 0.19
CA MET A 532 35.59 10.01 0.71
C MET A 532 35.37 9.74 2.20
N LEU A 533 35.41 8.46 2.62
CA LEU A 533 35.22 8.07 4.02
C LEU A 533 36.30 8.62 4.95
N ASP A 534 37.54 8.66 4.46
CA ASP A 534 38.67 9.20 5.21
C ASP A 534 38.50 10.72 5.43
N ILE A 535 38.00 11.47 4.44
CA ILE A 535 37.73 12.92 4.56
C ILE A 535 36.62 13.23 5.56
N ILE A 536 35.55 12.43 5.61
CA ILE A 536 34.40 12.66 6.49
C ILE A 536 34.47 11.91 7.82
N SER A 537 35.64 11.38 8.18
CA SER A 537 35.81 10.53 9.37
C SER A 537 35.46 11.22 10.70
N ASN A 538 35.46 12.56 10.71
CA ASN A 538 35.11 13.37 11.87
C ASN A 538 33.59 13.65 11.98
N SER A 539 32.80 13.21 11.01
CA SER A 539 31.34 13.33 11.00
C SER A 539 30.68 12.01 11.42
N ASP A 540 29.46 12.10 11.94
CA ASP A 540 28.58 10.94 12.07
C ASP A 540 28.07 10.54 10.69
N VAL A 541 28.60 9.44 10.15
CA VAL A 541 28.29 8.95 8.80
C VAL A 541 27.11 7.99 8.82
N TYR A 542 26.09 8.28 8.01
CA TYR A 542 24.91 7.42 7.79
C TYR A 542 24.79 7.06 6.32
N ARG A 543 24.47 5.80 6.01
CA ARG A 543 24.43 5.30 4.64
C ARG A 543 23.17 4.52 4.33
N THR A 544 22.50 4.84 3.22
CA THR A 544 21.22 4.18 2.90
C THR A 544 21.34 2.68 2.66
N ASP A 545 22.48 2.20 2.16
CA ASP A 545 22.72 0.77 1.91
C ASP A 545 22.87 -0.08 3.19
N VAL A 546 23.20 0.55 4.31
CA VAL A 546 23.39 -0.10 5.62
C VAL A 546 22.24 0.20 6.57
N ASP A 547 21.75 1.44 6.56
CA ASP A 547 20.82 1.99 7.54
C ASP A 547 19.38 2.06 7.01
N GLY A 548 19.18 1.82 5.71
CA GLY A 548 17.94 2.06 4.99
C GLY A 548 17.67 3.56 4.85
N ALA A 549 16.41 3.97 4.76
CA ALA A 549 16.09 5.41 4.76
C ALA A 549 16.63 6.10 6.03
N ILE A 550 17.09 7.34 5.90
CA ILE A 550 17.68 8.12 6.99
C ILE A 550 16.85 9.39 7.19
N LYS A 551 16.35 9.59 8.41
CA LYS A 551 15.52 10.73 8.75
C LYS A 551 16.27 11.65 9.70
N VAL A 552 16.45 12.90 9.29
CA VAL A 552 17.06 13.96 10.07
C VAL A 552 15.98 14.95 10.47
N SER A 553 15.69 15.05 11.76
CA SER A 553 14.72 15.99 12.31
C SER A 553 15.43 17.09 13.08
N ILE A 554 15.18 18.34 12.68
CA ILE A 554 15.75 19.55 13.26
C ILE A 554 14.68 20.28 14.06
N THR A 555 14.92 20.38 15.38
CA THR A 555 14.13 21.18 16.31
C THR A 555 14.86 22.47 16.65
N GLU A 556 14.31 23.27 17.56
CA GLU A 556 14.95 24.52 18.00
C GLU A 556 16.30 24.31 18.68
N SER A 557 16.52 23.16 19.30
CA SER A 557 17.67 22.90 20.19
C SER A 557 18.45 21.63 19.85
N SER A 558 17.98 20.81 18.91
CA SER A 558 18.63 19.53 18.62
C SER A 558 18.44 19.09 17.17
N ILE A 559 19.45 18.42 16.64
CA ILE A 559 19.35 17.60 15.44
C ILE A 559 19.26 16.14 15.90
N LYS A 560 18.27 15.40 15.40
CA LYS A 560 18.10 13.98 15.69
C LYS A 560 18.11 13.20 14.39
N VAL A 561 18.91 12.14 14.35
CA VAL A 561 18.93 11.19 13.24
C VAL A 561 18.24 9.91 13.68
N LYS A 562 17.37 9.37 12.83
CA LYS A 562 16.81 8.03 12.94
C LYS A 562 17.08 7.28 11.64
N THR A 563 17.24 5.97 11.73
CA THR A 563 17.48 5.08 10.58
C THR A 563 16.36 4.05 10.45
N PHE A 564 16.03 3.63 9.22
CA PHE A 564 14.97 2.64 9.01
C PHE A 564 15.31 1.29 9.66
N ARG A 565 16.61 0.95 9.72
CA ARG A 565 17.11 -0.22 10.44
C ARG A 565 16.76 -0.22 11.93
N GLU A 566 16.64 0.94 12.57
CA GLU A 566 16.18 1.05 13.95
C GLU A 566 14.68 0.74 14.11
N PHE A 567 13.89 0.97 13.07
CA PHE A 567 12.43 0.78 13.08
C PHE A 567 11.99 -0.69 12.90
N GLY A 568 12.79 -1.52 12.26
CA GLY A 568 12.45 -2.93 12.00
C GLY A 568 12.38 -3.79 13.27
N PHE A 569 11.38 -4.68 13.35
CA PHE A 569 11.34 -5.73 14.37
C PHE A 569 12.56 -6.65 14.20
N MET A 570 13.23 -6.93 15.31
CA MET A 570 14.32 -7.88 15.35
C MET A 570 13.97 -9.07 16.23
N GLU A 571 14.64 -10.20 16.00
CA GLU A 571 14.63 -11.29 16.95
C GLU A 571 15.22 -10.80 18.28
N ALA A 572 14.41 -10.81 19.33
CA ALA A 572 14.84 -10.34 20.64
C ALA A 572 15.68 -11.40 21.34
N LYS A 573 16.93 -11.06 21.67
CA LYS A 573 17.84 -11.91 22.44
C LYS A 573 17.96 -11.44 23.89
N SER A 574 17.39 -10.29 24.20
CA SER A 574 17.40 -9.66 25.51
C SER A 574 16.10 -8.89 25.77
N LEU A 575 15.83 -8.57 27.04
CA LEU A 575 14.70 -7.71 27.42
C LEU A 575 14.83 -6.30 26.81
N LYS A 576 16.05 -5.83 26.55
CA LYS A 576 16.29 -4.55 25.87
C LYS A 576 15.81 -4.59 24.43
N ASP A 577 16.04 -5.70 23.72
CA ASP A 577 15.55 -5.88 22.35
C ASP A 577 14.03 -5.98 22.32
N GLU A 578 13.43 -6.63 23.31
CA GLU A 578 11.98 -6.72 23.43
C GLU A 578 11.35 -5.35 23.70
N LEU A 579 11.93 -4.56 24.61
CA LEU A 579 11.51 -3.17 24.86
C LEU A 579 11.64 -2.29 23.61
N ARG A 580 12.69 -2.50 22.80
CA ARG A 580 12.85 -1.84 21.50
C ARG A 580 11.74 -2.23 20.55
N ASN A 581 11.46 -3.53 20.39
CA ASN A 581 10.36 -4.03 19.54
C ASN A 581 9.01 -3.45 19.99
N VAL A 582 8.75 -3.40 21.29
CA VAL A 582 7.54 -2.78 21.83
C VAL A 582 7.48 -1.31 21.48
N LYS A 583 8.59 -0.56 21.57
CA LYS A 583 8.64 0.85 21.17
C LYS A 583 8.29 1.04 19.70
N CYS A 584 8.76 0.16 18.81
CA CYS A 584 8.41 0.20 17.38
C CYS A 584 6.90 0.09 17.11
N LEU A 585 6.11 -0.51 18.03
CA LEU A 585 4.64 -0.56 17.88
C LEU A 585 3.99 0.83 17.96
N PHE A 586 4.64 1.79 18.64
CA PHE A 586 4.12 3.13 18.89
C PHE A 586 4.66 4.19 17.92
N GLU A 587 5.66 3.84 17.12
CA GLU A 587 6.27 4.76 16.18
C GLU A 587 5.79 4.47 14.74
N THR A 588 5.89 5.48 13.90
CA THR A 588 5.90 5.34 12.44
C THR A 588 7.26 5.84 11.95
N TRP A 589 7.76 5.25 10.87
CA TRP A 589 8.87 5.82 10.12
C TRP A 589 8.55 7.26 9.66
#